data_AF-A0A524NU93-F1
#
_entry.id   AF-A0A524NU93-F1
#
_cell.length_a   1.000
_cell.length_b   1.000
_cell.length_c   1.000
_cell.angle_alpha   90.00
_cell.angle_beta   90.00
_cell.angle_gamma   90.00
#
_symmetry.space_group_name_H-M   'P 1'
#
loop_
_entity.id
_entity.type
_entity.pdbx_description
1 polymer ?
#
loop_
_entity_poly.entity_id
_entity_poly.type
_entity_poly.pdbx_seq_one_letter_code
_entity_poly.pdbx_strand_id
1 'polypeptide(L)'
;ITNKQGETMRYWLQSTVNQDDHYIADIFLGELFLKSQYPIKLQPGLAKDEKIIVNIPEVVEQLITVNAYKDATAKISSSDDKVTVTLTNVYGGESISSNVDYNGQALFSSLKSGTYVVKITPNPENLWPESNIQIIGSLNEFNIFKTQNKESSQEAELIPVESCNCVAFRFDDVQDYWLNNVQIQLMNTFVEKETPLTVGIIADAFGNDLKMLNFIKEQKNDKNFEIASRGVGNAPFTEFSKEEQDDKLKQSVQRIEDSLSVTPKTFIPPQNRFNEDTKQVLVDNGFTHISSSLLNGDSPPFHLKDEKLYRFPQISTTGIFDPENNVYVGISHEATLSQALEGLEKYGFAVIVSHPQEFSMIVNGTYTNQANSLQIDELKKLIEKIQQKGIKIVTISKISIDSQTDLLPKWIKNNAGWLADGQIDDETFVQGIEYLVQENIITVSEKSQTGTNEQNIPDWVKNNAGWWADGQIDDETFVQGIEYLVKTGIIRY
;
A
#
# COMPACT_ATOMS: atom_id res chain seq x y z
N ILE A 1 -7.91 -27.86 13.32
CA ILE A 1 -6.61 -28.38 12.86
C ILE A 1 -6.57 -29.86 13.16
N THR A 2 -6.30 -30.69 12.16
CA THR A 2 -6.07 -32.11 12.38
C THR A 2 -4.58 -32.29 12.62
N ASN A 3 -4.18 -32.73 13.81
CA ASN A 3 -2.76 -32.98 14.06
C ASN A 3 -2.26 -34.19 13.26
N LYS A 4 -0.96 -34.47 13.34
CA LYS A 4 -0.32 -35.60 12.64
C LYS A 4 -0.87 -36.97 13.07
N GLN A 5 -1.66 -37.02 14.15
CA GLN A 5 -2.32 -38.21 14.68
C GLN A 5 -3.77 -38.36 14.18
N GLY A 6 -4.26 -37.46 13.32
CA GLY A 6 -5.65 -37.49 12.84
C GLY A 6 -6.66 -36.86 13.80
N GLU A 7 -6.20 -36.27 14.90
CA GLU A 7 -7.07 -35.68 15.92
C GLU A 7 -7.44 -34.26 15.50
N THR A 8 -8.73 -34.02 15.30
CA THR A 8 -9.25 -32.71 14.91
C THR A 8 -9.47 -31.87 16.17
N MET A 9 -8.83 -30.71 16.28
CA MET A 9 -9.18 -29.70 17.29
C MET A 9 -10.66 -29.33 17.13
N ARG A 10 -11.42 -29.44 18.23
CA ARG A 10 -12.83 -29.09 18.29
C ARG A 10 -13.02 -27.87 19.20
N TYR A 11 -13.73 -26.88 18.69
CA TYR A 11 -14.19 -25.73 19.48
C TYR A 11 -15.69 -25.86 19.66
N TRP A 12 -16.15 -25.74 20.89
CA TRP A 12 -17.58 -25.69 21.19
C TRP A 12 -18.02 -24.23 21.15
N LEU A 13 -18.82 -23.90 20.14
CA LEU A 13 -19.43 -22.58 19.99
C LEU A 13 -20.88 -22.64 20.48
N GLN A 14 -21.39 -21.53 21.00
CA GLN A 14 -22.80 -21.44 21.41
C GLN A 14 -23.70 -21.42 20.17
N SER A 15 -24.97 -21.78 20.34
CA SER A 15 -25.95 -21.65 19.25
C SER A 15 -26.17 -20.18 18.90
N THR A 16 -26.29 -19.86 17.62
CA THR A 16 -26.74 -18.56 17.12
C THR A 16 -28.26 -18.48 17.34
N VAL A 17 -28.70 -17.63 18.27
CA VAL A 17 -30.10 -17.61 18.73
C VAL A 17 -30.92 -16.61 17.92
N ASN A 18 -30.36 -15.44 17.61
CA ASN A 18 -31.05 -14.44 16.79
C ASN A 18 -30.88 -14.74 15.31
N GLN A 19 -31.82 -14.26 14.50
CA GLN A 19 -31.84 -14.48 13.05
C GLN A 19 -30.55 -13.98 12.35
N ASP A 20 -29.98 -12.90 12.87
CA ASP A 20 -28.81 -12.24 12.32
C ASP A 20 -27.49 -12.72 12.95
N ASP A 21 -27.56 -13.50 14.04
CA ASP A 21 -26.38 -14.07 14.68
C ASP A 21 -25.72 -15.09 13.73
N HIS A 22 -24.42 -14.97 13.58
CA HIS A 22 -23.59 -15.90 12.83
C HIS A 22 -22.17 -15.87 13.37
N TYR A 23 -21.44 -16.97 13.17
CA TYR A 23 -19.99 -17.01 13.36
C TYR A 23 -19.29 -16.86 12.01
N ILE A 24 -18.08 -16.32 12.06
CA ILE A 24 -17.11 -16.30 10.98
C ILE A 24 -15.90 -17.08 11.49
N ALA A 25 -15.38 -18.00 10.70
CA ALA A 25 -14.13 -18.68 11.01
C ALA A 25 -13.09 -18.33 9.96
N ASP A 26 -12.09 -17.54 10.35
CA ASP A 26 -10.94 -17.21 9.52
C ASP A 26 -9.77 -18.15 9.84
N ILE A 27 -9.09 -18.62 8.80
CA ILE A 27 -8.06 -19.65 8.88
C ILE A 27 -6.77 -19.04 8.35
N PHE A 28 -5.72 -19.13 9.15
CA PHE A 28 -4.40 -18.60 8.85
C PHE A 28 -3.33 -19.70 8.95
N LEU A 29 -2.24 -19.55 8.20
CA LEU A 29 -0.97 -20.26 8.40
C LEU A 29 0.13 -19.24 8.66
N GLY A 30 0.53 -19.10 9.92
CA GLY A 30 1.32 -17.95 10.35
C GLY A 30 0.60 -16.65 9.98
N GLU A 31 1.26 -15.79 9.20
CA GLU A 31 0.68 -14.52 8.74
C GLU A 31 -0.20 -14.65 7.47
N LEU A 32 -0.25 -15.83 6.86
CA LEU A 32 -0.97 -16.00 5.62
C LEU A 32 -2.42 -16.33 5.90
N PHE A 33 -3.32 -15.40 5.58
CA PHE A 33 -4.75 -15.70 5.48
C PHE A 33 -4.96 -16.78 4.40
N LEU A 34 -5.68 -17.84 4.75
CA LEU A 34 -5.96 -18.96 3.85
C LEU A 34 -7.39 -18.93 3.34
N LYS A 35 -8.36 -18.82 4.25
CA LYS A 35 -9.79 -18.89 3.93
C LYS A 35 -10.63 -18.32 5.07
N SER A 36 -11.81 -17.81 4.73
CA SER A 36 -12.89 -17.53 5.66
C SER A 36 -14.06 -18.48 5.41
N GLN A 37 -14.70 -18.95 6.47
CA GLN A 37 -15.94 -19.70 6.41
C GLN A 37 -17.07 -18.85 6.99
N TYR A 38 -18.02 -18.48 6.13
CA TYR A 38 -19.14 -17.61 6.44
C TYR A 38 -20.40 -17.96 5.61
N PRO A 39 -21.63 -17.78 6.14
CA PRO A 39 -21.94 -17.63 7.56
C PRO A 39 -22.00 -19.00 8.24
N ILE A 40 -21.49 -19.11 9.47
CA ILE A 40 -21.66 -20.31 10.29
C ILE A 40 -22.84 -20.08 11.23
N LYS A 41 -23.97 -20.75 10.98
CA LYS A 41 -25.16 -20.73 11.85
C LYS A 41 -25.30 -22.04 12.61
N LEU A 42 -25.42 -21.94 13.93
CA LEU A 42 -25.51 -23.08 14.84
C LEU A 42 -26.89 -23.10 15.49
N GLN A 43 -27.71 -24.09 15.14
CA GLN A 43 -29.08 -24.18 15.65
C GLN A 43 -29.11 -24.72 17.09
N PRO A 44 -29.92 -24.14 18.00
CA PRO A 44 -30.09 -24.68 19.33
C PRO A 44 -30.53 -26.15 19.31
N GLY A 45 -29.87 -26.99 20.11
CA GLY A 45 -30.22 -28.42 20.27
C GLY A 45 -29.78 -29.34 19.13
N LEU A 46 -29.15 -28.83 18.08
CA LEU A 46 -28.60 -29.63 16.99
C LEU A 46 -27.07 -29.55 16.98
N ALA A 47 -26.40 -30.66 17.32
CA ALA A 47 -24.96 -30.75 17.14
C ALA A 47 -24.64 -30.84 15.64
N LYS A 48 -23.88 -29.88 15.12
CA LYS A 48 -23.43 -29.82 13.72
C LYS A 48 -21.92 -29.69 13.69
N ASP A 49 -21.27 -30.59 12.95
CA ASP A 49 -19.86 -30.47 12.64
C ASP A 49 -19.70 -29.64 11.36
N GLU A 50 -18.97 -28.53 11.44
CA GLU A 50 -18.57 -27.74 10.28
C GLU A 50 -17.13 -28.08 9.90
N LYS A 51 -16.95 -28.75 8.76
CA LYS A 51 -15.62 -29.11 8.25
C LYS A 51 -15.10 -28.01 7.34
N ILE A 52 -14.04 -27.34 7.79
CA ILE A 52 -13.32 -26.35 6.99
C ILE A 52 -12.09 -27.02 6.37
N ILE A 53 -11.99 -26.96 5.04
CA ILE A 53 -10.89 -27.54 4.27
C ILE A 53 -10.13 -26.40 3.59
N VAL A 54 -8.80 -26.40 3.78
CA VAL A 54 -7.85 -25.58 3.01
C VAL A 54 -7.02 -26.52 2.16
N ASN A 55 -6.93 -26.25 0.86
CA ASN A 55 -6.24 -27.10 -0.11
C ASN A 55 -4.73 -26.78 -0.12
N ILE A 56 -4.04 -27.10 0.97
CA ILE A 56 -2.58 -27.03 1.03
C ILE A 56 -2.04 -28.44 0.79
N PRO A 57 -1.18 -28.65 -0.24
CA PRO A 57 -0.58 -29.96 -0.47
C PRO A 57 0.35 -30.33 0.70
N GLU A 58 0.54 -31.61 0.99
CA GLU A 58 1.50 -32.01 2.04
C GLU A 58 2.94 -31.63 1.66
N VAL A 59 3.27 -31.78 0.38
CA VAL A 59 4.56 -31.44 -0.24
C VAL A 59 4.32 -30.56 -1.46
N VAL A 60 5.08 -29.47 -1.55
CA VAL A 60 5.15 -28.59 -2.71
C VAL A 60 6.25 -29.09 -3.63
N GLU A 61 5.85 -29.78 -4.70
CA GLU A 61 6.76 -30.31 -5.72
C GLU A 61 7.25 -29.24 -6.72
N GLN A 62 6.57 -28.09 -6.74
CA GLN A 62 6.90 -26.98 -7.63
C GLN A 62 8.22 -26.30 -7.21
N LEU A 63 8.86 -25.65 -8.19
CA LEU A 63 10.09 -24.90 -7.95
C LEU A 63 9.79 -23.70 -7.04
N ILE A 64 10.53 -23.62 -5.93
CA ILE A 64 10.48 -22.51 -4.98
C ILE A 64 11.75 -21.69 -5.15
N THR A 65 11.59 -20.39 -5.38
CA THR A 65 12.67 -19.45 -5.67
C THR A 65 12.77 -18.41 -4.57
N VAL A 66 13.96 -18.28 -3.98
CA VAL A 66 14.30 -17.15 -3.11
C VAL A 66 15.25 -16.23 -3.88
N ASN A 67 14.78 -15.04 -4.21
CA ASN A 67 15.56 -13.99 -4.86
C ASN A 67 16.31 -13.18 -3.79
N ALA A 68 17.63 -13.14 -3.87
CA ALA A 68 18.48 -12.35 -2.99
C ALA A 68 18.86 -11.02 -3.66
N TYR A 69 18.38 -9.91 -3.09
CA TYR A 69 18.68 -8.55 -3.53
C TYR A 69 19.77 -7.94 -2.67
N LYS A 70 20.85 -7.48 -3.31
CA LYS A 70 21.98 -6.85 -2.60
C LYS A 70 21.68 -5.40 -2.19
N ASP A 71 20.72 -4.77 -2.84
CA ASP A 71 20.19 -3.44 -2.55
C ASP A 71 18.72 -3.32 -2.98
N ALA A 72 18.19 -2.09 -3.03
CA ALA A 72 16.80 -1.80 -3.39
C ALA A 72 16.40 -2.17 -4.83
N THR A 73 17.35 -2.39 -5.73
CA THR A 73 17.07 -2.51 -7.17
C THR A 73 17.76 -3.70 -7.81
N ALA A 74 18.90 -4.14 -7.27
CA ALA A 74 19.73 -5.15 -7.88
C ALA A 74 19.73 -6.46 -7.11
N LYS A 75 19.59 -7.57 -7.85
CA LYS A 75 19.90 -8.91 -7.36
C LYS A 75 21.40 -9.10 -7.20
N ILE A 76 21.78 -10.04 -6.34
CA ILE A 76 23.14 -10.58 -6.32
C ILE A 76 23.48 -11.11 -7.71
N SER A 77 24.69 -10.83 -8.17
CA SER A 77 25.21 -11.24 -9.46
C SER A 77 26.53 -11.98 -9.31
N SER A 78 27.11 -12.44 -10.42
CA SER A 78 28.40 -13.14 -10.43
C SER A 78 29.59 -12.32 -9.91
N SER A 79 29.46 -10.98 -9.82
CA SER A 79 30.51 -10.11 -9.28
C SER A 79 30.44 -9.90 -7.77
N ASP A 80 29.35 -10.36 -7.13
CA ASP A 80 29.12 -10.18 -5.70
C ASP A 80 29.57 -11.42 -4.90
N ASP A 81 29.69 -11.28 -3.58
CA ASP A 81 30.05 -12.39 -2.70
C ASP A 81 29.01 -13.52 -2.80
N LYS A 82 29.51 -14.76 -2.87
CA LYS A 82 28.64 -15.94 -2.89
C LYS A 82 27.90 -16.06 -1.56
N VAL A 83 26.57 -16.11 -1.64
CA VAL A 83 25.73 -16.36 -0.48
C VAL A 83 24.94 -17.66 -0.64
N THR A 84 24.55 -18.22 0.50
CA THR A 84 23.73 -19.43 0.61
C THR A 84 22.44 -19.06 1.31
N VAL A 85 21.31 -19.43 0.74
CA VAL A 85 20.00 -19.35 1.40
C VAL A 85 19.76 -20.66 2.14
N THR A 86 19.36 -20.58 3.41
CA THR A 86 18.91 -21.70 4.22
C THR A 86 17.47 -21.48 4.63
N LEU A 87 16.62 -22.46 4.38
CA LEU A 87 15.22 -22.50 4.81
C LEU A 87 15.09 -23.46 5.98
N THR A 88 14.62 -22.99 7.12
CA THR A 88 14.38 -23.81 8.32
C THR A 88 12.89 -23.86 8.63
N ASN A 89 12.29 -25.04 8.63
CA ASN A 89 10.88 -25.21 8.98
C ASN A 89 10.66 -24.91 10.47
N VAL A 90 9.76 -23.97 10.79
CA VAL A 90 9.51 -23.50 12.16
C VAL A 90 9.04 -24.61 13.10
N TYR A 91 8.20 -25.52 12.62
CA TYR A 91 7.59 -26.57 13.46
C TYR A 91 8.30 -27.92 13.36
N GLY A 92 9.05 -28.15 12.27
CA GLY A 92 9.76 -29.40 12.00
C GLY A 92 11.25 -29.37 12.34
N GLY A 93 11.88 -28.19 12.38
CA GLY A 93 13.33 -28.02 12.57
C GLY A 93 14.19 -28.45 11.37
N GLU A 94 13.61 -29.15 10.39
CA GLU A 94 14.26 -29.54 9.14
C GLU A 94 14.78 -28.29 8.40
N SER A 95 16.03 -28.32 7.99
CA SER A 95 16.67 -27.23 7.25
C SER A 95 17.24 -27.71 5.92
N ILE A 96 17.09 -26.87 4.88
CA ILE A 96 17.63 -27.12 3.55
C ILE A 96 18.35 -25.86 3.07
N SER A 97 19.44 -26.02 2.33
CA SER A 97 20.23 -24.90 1.83
C SER A 97 20.44 -25.00 0.32
N SER A 98 20.43 -23.85 -0.35
CA SER A 98 20.82 -23.70 -1.76
C SER A 98 21.74 -22.49 -1.90
N ASN A 99 22.77 -22.63 -2.71
CA ASN A 99 23.59 -21.49 -3.12
C ASN A 99 22.76 -20.56 -4.00
N VAL A 100 23.04 -19.27 -3.91
CA VAL A 100 22.50 -18.27 -4.84
C VAL A 100 23.28 -18.33 -6.15
N ASP A 101 22.57 -18.41 -7.27
CA ASP A 101 23.13 -18.46 -8.61
C ASP A 101 23.50 -17.07 -9.17
N TYR A 102 23.93 -17.03 -10.42
CA TYR A 102 24.34 -15.77 -11.08
C TYR A 102 23.17 -14.81 -11.39
N ASN A 103 21.92 -15.28 -11.29
CA ASN A 103 20.71 -14.47 -11.40
C ASN A 103 20.21 -13.99 -10.02
N GLY A 104 20.95 -14.29 -8.96
CA GLY A 104 20.57 -13.95 -7.59
C GLY A 104 19.47 -14.86 -7.04
N GLN A 105 19.35 -16.10 -7.55
CA GLN A 105 18.31 -17.03 -7.18
C GLN A 105 18.85 -18.24 -6.40
N ALA A 106 18.22 -18.56 -5.28
CA ALA A 106 18.34 -19.86 -4.64
C ALA A 106 17.09 -20.70 -4.93
N LEU A 107 17.29 -21.93 -5.40
CA LEU A 107 16.24 -22.78 -5.91
C LEU A 107 16.02 -23.98 -4.99
N PHE A 108 14.76 -24.24 -4.65
CA PHE A 108 14.32 -25.35 -3.81
C PHE A 108 13.16 -26.09 -4.49
N SER A 109 12.94 -27.34 -4.13
CA SER A 109 11.80 -28.14 -4.61
C SER A 109 11.47 -29.23 -3.61
N SER A 110 10.28 -29.83 -3.75
CA SER A 110 9.81 -30.96 -2.94
C SER A 110 9.87 -30.68 -1.43
N LEU A 111 9.47 -29.48 -1.03
CA LEU A 111 9.43 -29.07 0.39
C LEU A 111 8.07 -29.37 1.00
N LYS A 112 8.05 -29.84 2.25
CA LYS A 112 6.79 -29.94 3.00
C LYS A 112 6.14 -28.57 3.13
N SER A 113 4.82 -28.53 3.07
CA SER A 113 4.13 -27.26 3.29
C SER A 113 4.27 -26.79 4.74
N GLY A 114 4.40 -25.48 4.93
CA GLY A 114 4.51 -24.86 6.24
C GLY A 114 5.25 -23.53 6.25
N THR A 115 5.52 -23.05 7.46
CA THR A 115 6.28 -21.82 7.70
C THR A 115 7.77 -22.10 7.78
N TYR A 116 8.54 -21.33 7.03
CA TYR A 116 10.00 -21.41 6.98
C TYR A 116 10.64 -20.08 7.34
N VAL A 117 11.70 -20.13 8.15
CA VAL A 117 12.61 -19.01 8.35
C VAL A 117 13.67 -19.04 7.27
N VAL A 118 13.82 -17.94 6.55
CA VAL A 118 14.87 -17.72 5.55
C VAL A 118 16.07 -17.08 6.23
N LYS A 119 17.25 -17.69 6.07
CA LYS A 119 18.54 -17.13 6.51
C LYS A 119 19.52 -17.12 5.34
N ILE A 120 20.17 -15.99 5.11
CA ILE A 120 21.20 -15.85 4.07
C ILE A 120 22.57 -15.76 4.73
N THR A 121 23.51 -16.60 4.33
CA THR A 121 24.87 -16.64 4.87
C THR A 121 25.94 -16.49 3.77
N PRO A 122 27.07 -15.81 4.01
CA PRO A 122 27.43 -15.12 5.25
C PRO A 122 26.55 -13.90 5.52
N ASN A 123 26.31 -13.62 6.80
CA ASN A 123 25.52 -12.47 7.27
C ASN A 123 26.36 -11.53 8.13
N PRO A 124 27.38 -10.86 7.56
CA PRO A 124 28.16 -9.88 8.32
C PRO A 124 27.22 -8.77 8.81
N GLU A 125 27.39 -8.37 10.06
CA GLU A 125 26.67 -7.25 10.68
C GLU A 125 25.14 -7.40 10.69
N ASN A 126 24.63 -8.63 10.49
CA ASN A 126 23.20 -8.96 10.43
C ASN A 126 22.43 -8.16 9.35
N LEU A 127 23.08 -7.88 8.22
CA LEU A 127 22.49 -7.12 7.11
C LEU A 127 21.46 -7.90 6.29
N TRP A 128 21.45 -9.23 6.37
CA TRP A 128 20.37 -10.03 5.82
C TRP A 128 19.31 -10.25 6.89
N PRO A 129 18.08 -9.74 6.70
CA PRO A 129 17.02 -9.94 7.66
C PRO A 129 16.60 -11.42 7.68
N GLU A 130 16.27 -11.94 8.86
CA GLU A 130 15.53 -13.20 8.94
C GLU A 130 14.07 -12.93 8.54
N SER A 131 13.53 -13.72 7.62
CA SER A 131 12.18 -13.53 7.08
C SER A 131 11.39 -14.83 7.14
N ASN A 132 10.12 -14.74 7.51
CA ASN A 132 9.21 -15.88 7.47
C ASN A 132 8.54 -15.97 6.09
N ILE A 133 8.58 -17.14 5.47
CA ILE A 133 7.87 -17.42 4.23
C ILE A 133 6.94 -18.62 4.40
N GLN A 134 5.86 -18.64 3.62
CA GLN A 134 4.88 -19.73 3.64
C GLN A 134 4.98 -20.55 2.36
N ILE A 135 5.42 -21.79 2.50
CA ILE A 135 5.47 -22.76 1.41
C ILE A 135 4.16 -23.52 1.42
N ILE A 136 3.27 -23.21 0.47
CA ILE A 136 1.93 -23.82 0.37
C ILE A 136 1.54 -24.20 -1.07
N GLY A 137 2.47 -24.10 -2.02
CA GLY A 137 2.31 -24.50 -3.41
C GLY A 137 1.62 -23.48 -4.30
N SER A 138 0.88 -22.55 -3.73
CA SER A 138 0.35 -21.39 -4.45
C SER A 138 1.29 -20.16 -4.35
N LEU A 139 2.29 -20.23 -3.46
CA LEU A 139 3.35 -19.24 -3.25
C LEU A 139 4.72 -19.91 -3.43
N ASN A 140 5.45 -19.48 -4.46
CA ASN A 140 6.70 -20.12 -4.86
C ASN A 140 7.85 -19.14 -5.10
N GLU A 141 7.62 -17.83 -5.03
CA GLU A 141 8.66 -16.83 -5.23
C GLU A 141 8.70 -15.85 -4.05
N PHE A 142 9.89 -15.62 -3.52
CA PHE A 142 10.12 -14.78 -2.35
C PHE A 142 11.31 -13.87 -2.57
N ASN A 143 11.17 -12.58 -2.25
CA ASN A 143 12.24 -11.60 -2.38
C ASN A 143 12.79 -11.22 -1.01
N ILE A 144 14.11 -11.37 -0.82
CA ILE A 144 14.82 -10.98 0.39
C ILE A 144 15.81 -9.88 0.04
N PHE A 145 15.72 -8.75 0.73
CA PHE A 145 16.53 -7.57 0.48
C PHE A 145 17.56 -7.38 1.60
N LYS A 146 18.82 -7.21 1.21
CA LYS A 146 19.88 -6.83 2.15
C LYS A 146 19.59 -5.42 2.69
N THR A 147 19.76 -5.23 3.99
CA THR A 147 19.74 -3.91 4.62
C THR A 147 21.08 -3.21 4.38
N GLN A 148 21.05 -1.89 4.35
CA GLN A 148 22.24 -1.05 4.16
C GLN A 148 22.76 -0.61 5.54
N ASN A 149 24.08 -0.55 5.72
CA ASN A 149 24.68 -0.01 6.93
C ASN A 149 24.49 1.51 6.98
N LYS A 150 23.95 2.01 8.09
CA LYS A 150 23.78 3.46 8.34
C LYS A 150 25.10 4.25 8.40
N GLU A 151 26.26 3.59 8.45
CA GLU A 151 27.57 4.22 8.65
C GLU A 151 28.45 4.34 7.39
N SER A 152 28.09 3.74 6.25
CA SER A 152 28.89 3.89 5.02
C SER A 152 28.23 4.85 4.04
N SER A 153 28.13 6.13 4.40
CA SER A 153 28.11 7.20 3.40
C SER A 153 29.52 7.36 2.81
N GLN A 154 30.01 6.33 2.13
CA GLN A 154 30.95 6.58 1.04
C GLN A 154 30.09 6.96 -0.16
N GLU A 155 30.52 8.00 -0.88
CA GLU A 155 29.90 8.54 -2.10
C GLU A 155 29.68 7.43 -3.15
N ALA A 156 28.65 6.60 -2.96
CA ALA A 156 28.00 5.93 -4.06
C ALA A 156 27.36 7.04 -4.87
N GLU A 157 27.60 7.05 -6.19
CA GLU A 157 26.90 7.94 -7.11
C GLU A 157 25.40 7.90 -6.76
N LEU A 158 24.90 8.99 -6.20
CA LEU A 158 23.48 9.19 -5.94
C LEU A 158 22.81 9.20 -7.31
N ILE A 159 22.36 8.04 -7.78
CA ILE A 159 21.40 7.99 -8.87
C ILE A 159 20.20 8.78 -8.34
N PRO A 160 19.83 9.92 -8.94
CA PRO A 160 18.70 10.69 -8.48
C PRO A 160 17.47 9.79 -8.58
N VAL A 161 16.95 9.34 -7.44
CA VAL A 161 15.63 8.71 -7.41
C VAL A 161 14.65 9.85 -7.62
N GLU A 162 14.06 9.90 -8.82
CA GLU A 162 12.90 10.75 -9.06
C GLU A 162 11.83 10.29 -8.06
N SER A 163 11.48 11.15 -7.11
CA SER A 163 10.87 10.74 -5.84
C SER A 163 9.81 11.74 -5.41
N CYS A 164 8.66 11.26 -4.97
CA CYS A 164 7.67 12.10 -4.28
C CYS A 164 8.13 12.45 -2.85
N ASN A 165 9.12 11.74 -2.31
CA ASN A 165 9.56 11.75 -0.92
C ASN A 165 8.37 11.69 0.06
N CYS A 166 7.47 10.73 -0.19
CA CYS A 166 6.16 10.69 0.42
C CYS A 166 5.83 9.34 1.05
N VAL A 167 5.00 9.37 2.09
CA VAL A 167 4.48 8.19 2.77
C VAL A 167 2.99 8.07 2.47
N ALA A 168 2.50 6.86 2.24
CA ALA A 168 1.08 6.57 2.17
C ALA A 168 0.67 5.56 3.23
N PHE A 169 -0.48 5.80 3.85
CA PHE A 169 -1.11 4.83 4.73
C PHE A 169 -2.15 4.01 3.96
N ARG A 170 -2.10 2.70 4.16
CA ARG A 170 -3.00 1.72 3.56
C ARG A 170 -3.67 0.92 4.67
N PHE A 171 -4.99 1.03 4.78
CA PHE A 171 -5.77 0.25 5.72
C PHE A 171 -6.46 -0.90 5.01
N ASP A 172 -6.04 -2.11 5.36
CA ASP A 172 -6.42 -3.36 4.74
C ASP A 172 -7.64 -3.98 5.45
N ASP A 173 -8.34 -4.89 4.75
CA ASP A 173 -9.43 -5.71 5.29
C ASP A 173 -10.70 -4.98 5.81
N VAL A 174 -11.06 -3.84 5.21
CA VAL A 174 -12.30 -3.14 5.61
C VAL A 174 -13.54 -3.91 5.17
N GLN A 175 -14.39 -4.21 6.15
CA GLN A 175 -15.60 -5.01 6.01
C GLN A 175 -16.62 -4.72 7.12
N ASP A 176 -17.86 -5.15 6.91
CA ASP A 176 -18.97 -4.99 7.83
C ASP A 176 -18.85 -5.86 9.09
N TYR A 177 -19.41 -5.36 10.20
CA TYR A 177 -19.62 -6.07 11.47
C TYR A 177 -18.36 -6.52 12.24
N TRP A 178 -17.41 -7.16 11.58
CA TRP A 178 -16.21 -7.70 12.21
C TRP A 178 -15.27 -6.58 12.64
N LEU A 179 -15.08 -6.40 13.95
CA LEU A 179 -14.25 -5.32 14.50
C LEU A 179 -14.64 -3.90 14.01
N ASN A 180 -15.90 -3.68 13.63
CA ASN A 180 -16.34 -2.42 13.02
C ASN A 180 -16.06 -1.17 13.89
N ASN A 181 -16.09 -1.27 15.23
CA ASN A 181 -15.73 -0.17 16.13
C ASN A 181 -14.23 0.14 16.05
N VAL A 182 -13.41 -0.90 15.96
CA VAL A 182 -11.95 -0.79 15.86
C VAL A 182 -11.57 -0.16 14.52
N GLN A 183 -12.14 -0.69 13.43
CA GLN A 183 -11.94 -0.17 12.08
C GLN A 183 -12.33 1.32 11.98
N ILE A 184 -13.50 1.70 12.48
CA ILE A 184 -13.95 3.10 12.49
C ILE A 184 -13.03 3.96 13.36
N GLN A 185 -12.61 3.50 14.54
CA GLN A 185 -11.71 4.27 15.40
C GLN A 185 -10.35 4.54 14.74
N LEU A 186 -9.82 3.56 14.01
CA LEU A 186 -8.60 3.71 13.22
C LEU A 186 -8.80 4.75 12.12
N MET A 187 -9.79 4.57 11.25
CA MET A 187 -10.05 5.51 10.15
C MET A 187 -10.35 6.92 10.67
N ASN A 188 -11.12 7.04 11.76
CA ASN A 188 -11.44 8.33 12.37
C ASN A 188 -10.18 9.04 12.91
N THR A 189 -9.13 8.31 13.28
CA THR A 189 -7.84 8.93 13.67
C THR A 189 -7.22 9.72 12.51
N PHE A 190 -7.36 9.24 11.28
CA PHE A 190 -6.89 9.95 10.08
C PHE A 190 -7.80 11.13 9.73
N VAL A 191 -9.12 10.95 9.83
CA VAL A 191 -10.10 12.01 9.59
C VAL A 191 -9.90 13.18 10.57
N GLU A 192 -9.80 12.91 11.87
CA GLU A 192 -9.58 13.93 12.91
C GLU A 192 -8.25 14.69 12.76
N LYS A 193 -7.23 14.03 12.19
CA LYS A 193 -5.92 14.62 11.92
C LYS A 193 -5.80 15.20 10.50
N GLU A 194 -6.88 15.21 9.72
CA GLU A 194 -6.89 15.64 8.32
C GLU A 194 -5.75 15.01 7.49
N THR A 195 -5.44 13.74 7.76
CA THR A 195 -4.29 13.03 7.19
C THR A 195 -4.74 12.03 6.13
N PRO A 196 -4.11 12.00 4.94
CA PRO A 196 -4.48 11.06 3.88
C PRO A 196 -4.42 9.58 4.29
N LEU A 197 -5.44 8.83 3.88
CA LEU A 197 -5.57 7.38 4.09
C LEU A 197 -6.15 6.72 2.83
N THR A 198 -5.61 5.56 2.45
CA THR A 198 -6.23 4.66 1.46
C THR A 198 -6.85 3.47 2.16
N VAL A 199 -8.13 3.20 1.91
CA VAL A 199 -8.90 2.13 2.58
C VAL A 199 -9.26 1.03 1.58
N GLY A 200 -8.78 -0.19 1.82
CA GLY A 200 -9.05 -1.37 1.02
C GLY A 200 -10.31 -2.10 1.46
N ILE A 201 -11.38 -2.00 0.67
CA ILE A 201 -12.68 -2.62 0.96
C ILE A 201 -12.77 -4.03 0.36
N ILE A 202 -13.18 -5.01 1.16
CA ILE A 202 -13.59 -6.35 0.71
C ILE A 202 -15.05 -6.26 0.22
N ALA A 203 -15.25 -6.24 -1.09
CA ALA A 203 -16.48 -5.71 -1.67
C ALA A 203 -17.74 -6.54 -1.41
N ASP A 204 -17.64 -7.85 -1.27
CA ASP A 204 -18.77 -8.74 -0.90
C ASP A 204 -19.01 -8.85 0.61
N ALA A 205 -18.10 -8.31 1.43
CA ALA A 205 -18.25 -8.24 2.88
C ALA A 205 -18.60 -6.83 3.37
N PHE A 206 -19.00 -5.93 2.47
CA PHE A 206 -19.29 -4.52 2.76
C PHE A 206 -20.67 -4.08 2.23
N GLY A 207 -21.32 -3.16 2.94
CA GLY A 207 -22.54 -2.46 2.50
C GLY A 207 -23.82 -2.79 3.28
N ASN A 208 -23.77 -3.69 4.24
CA ASN A 208 -24.89 -4.13 5.09
C ASN A 208 -24.82 -3.56 6.51
N ASP A 209 -23.63 -3.23 7.02
CA ASP A 209 -23.45 -2.54 8.30
C ASP A 209 -23.66 -1.03 8.11
N LEU A 210 -24.86 -0.54 8.44
CA LEU A 210 -25.19 0.89 8.32
C LEU A 210 -24.23 1.81 9.08
N LYS A 211 -23.63 1.35 10.18
CA LYS A 211 -22.67 2.16 10.93
C LYS A 211 -21.40 2.37 10.09
N MET A 212 -20.86 1.28 9.57
CA MET A 212 -19.67 1.30 8.72
C MET A 212 -19.93 2.00 7.39
N LEU A 213 -21.10 1.78 6.79
CA LEU A 213 -21.49 2.37 5.51
C LEU A 213 -21.77 3.87 5.58
N ASN A 214 -22.26 4.40 6.71
CA ASN A 214 -22.55 5.82 6.88
C ASN A 214 -21.30 6.66 7.23
N PHE A 215 -20.45 6.15 8.14
CA PHE A 215 -19.00 6.43 8.05
C PHE A 215 -18.52 6.00 6.64
N ILE A 216 -17.33 6.22 6.12
CA ILE A 216 -17.04 6.02 4.67
C ILE A 216 -17.90 6.87 3.72
N LYS A 217 -19.24 6.79 3.67
CA LYS A 217 -20.09 7.66 2.82
C LYS A 217 -19.91 9.14 3.13
N GLU A 218 -19.72 9.49 4.40
CA GLU A 218 -19.42 10.86 4.81
C GLU A 218 -18.04 11.32 4.33
N GLN A 219 -17.09 10.40 4.15
CA GLN A 219 -15.68 10.68 3.84
C GLN A 219 -15.35 10.45 2.36
N LYS A 220 -16.20 9.78 1.59
CA LYS A 220 -15.91 9.32 0.20
C LYS A 220 -15.52 10.43 -0.78
N ASN A 221 -15.92 11.68 -0.52
CA ASN A 221 -15.61 12.84 -1.35
C ASN A 221 -14.43 13.65 -0.81
N ASP A 222 -13.87 13.26 0.34
CA ASP A 222 -12.66 13.86 0.89
C ASP A 222 -11.46 13.35 0.08
N LYS A 223 -10.67 14.29 -0.45
CA LYS A 223 -9.42 13.99 -1.17
C LYS A 223 -8.38 13.26 -0.31
N ASN A 224 -8.50 13.33 1.01
CA ASN A 224 -7.65 12.63 1.96
C ASN A 224 -8.16 11.21 2.28
N PHE A 225 -9.30 10.77 1.70
CA PHE A 225 -9.88 9.47 1.99
C PHE A 225 -10.11 8.69 0.69
N GLU A 226 -9.10 7.93 0.29
CA GLU A 226 -9.15 7.13 -0.92
C GLU A 226 -9.80 5.76 -0.66
N ILE A 227 -10.76 5.38 -1.51
CA ILE A 227 -11.36 4.05 -1.49
C ILE A 227 -10.67 3.17 -2.55
N ALA A 228 -10.07 2.08 -2.08
CA ALA A 228 -9.44 1.05 -2.90
C ALA A 228 -10.24 -0.25 -2.87
N SER A 229 -10.14 -1.04 -3.95
CA SER A 229 -10.77 -2.36 -4.05
C SER A 229 -9.79 -3.43 -3.57
N ARG A 230 -10.25 -4.33 -2.69
CA ARG A 230 -9.58 -5.60 -2.39
C ARG A 230 -10.13 -6.79 -3.17
N GLY A 231 -11.06 -6.55 -4.08
CA GLY A 231 -11.74 -7.62 -4.81
C GLY A 231 -12.89 -8.21 -3.99
N VAL A 232 -13.23 -9.46 -4.36
CA VAL A 232 -14.37 -10.21 -3.83
C VAL A 232 -13.83 -11.42 -3.08
N GLY A 233 -14.11 -11.49 -1.78
CA GLY A 233 -13.52 -12.42 -0.86
C GLY A 233 -12.02 -12.20 -0.67
N ASN A 234 -11.37 -13.18 -0.04
CA ASN A 234 -9.95 -13.11 0.33
C ASN A 234 -9.07 -14.11 -0.45
N ALA A 235 -9.66 -14.77 -1.46
CA ALA A 235 -8.91 -15.64 -2.35
C ALA A 235 -8.07 -14.78 -3.32
N PRO A 236 -6.78 -15.08 -3.49
CA PRO A 236 -5.91 -14.30 -4.34
C PRO A 236 -6.25 -14.52 -5.81
N PHE A 237 -6.09 -13.47 -6.61
CA PHE A 237 -6.49 -13.49 -8.02
C PHE A 237 -5.73 -14.53 -8.83
N THR A 238 -4.51 -14.85 -8.41
CA THR A 238 -3.65 -15.88 -9.01
C THR A 238 -4.20 -17.30 -8.94
N GLU A 239 -5.24 -17.56 -8.15
CA GLU A 239 -5.94 -18.86 -8.11
C GLU A 239 -7.02 -19.00 -9.18
N PHE A 240 -7.30 -17.92 -9.93
CA PHE A 240 -8.34 -17.87 -10.95
C PHE A 240 -7.74 -17.66 -12.34
N SER A 241 -8.45 -18.15 -13.36
CA SER A 241 -8.13 -17.82 -14.76
C SER A 241 -8.29 -16.32 -15.02
N LYS A 242 -7.66 -15.80 -16.07
CA LYS A 242 -7.77 -14.37 -16.44
C LYS A 242 -9.22 -13.88 -16.56
N GLU A 243 -10.11 -14.68 -17.15
CA GLU A 243 -11.54 -14.36 -17.31
C GLU A 243 -12.25 -14.28 -15.94
N GLU A 244 -12.00 -15.25 -15.06
CA GLU A 244 -12.56 -15.22 -13.70
C GLU A 244 -12.01 -14.06 -12.86
N GLN A 245 -10.74 -13.67 -13.06
CA GLN A 245 -10.16 -12.49 -12.42
C GLN A 245 -10.89 -11.21 -12.87
N ASP A 246 -11.16 -11.08 -14.17
CA ASP A 246 -11.91 -9.95 -14.76
C ASP A 246 -13.34 -9.87 -14.21
N ASP A 247 -14.06 -10.99 -14.22
CA ASP A 247 -15.42 -11.07 -13.68
C ASP A 247 -15.47 -10.71 -12.19
N LYS A 248 -14.50 -11.17 -11.41
CA LYS A 248 -14.39 -10.85 -9.98
C LYS A 248 -14.07 -9.38 -9.76
N LEU A 249 -13.14 -8.81 -10.54
CA LEU A 249 -12.82 -7.39 -10.43
C LEU A 249 -14.04 -6.52 -10.72
N LYS A 250 -14.78 -6.82 -11.80
CA LYS A 250 -16.02 -6.12 -12.17
C LYS A 250 -17.09 -6.23 -11.09
N GLN A 251 -17.26 -7.42 -10.50
CA GLN A 251 -18.17 -7.60 -9.37
C GLN A 251 -17.76 -6.75 -8.15
N SER A 252 -16.46 -6.66 -7.86
CA SER A 252 -15.94 -5.81 -6.79
C SER A 252 -16.25 -4.34 -7.03
N VAL A 253 -15.94 -3.84 -8.24
CA VAL A 253 -16.20 -2.45 -8.64
C VAL A 253 -17.69 -2.14 -8.54
N GLN A 254 -18.55 -3.00 -9.11
CA GLN A 254 -20.01 -2.80 -9.07
C GLN A 254 -20.54 -2.70 -7.64
N ARG A 255 -20.10 -3.59 -6.73
CA ARG A 255 -20.55 -3.58 -5.32
C ARG A 255 -20.13 -2.31 -4.58
N ILE A 256 -18.90 -1.83 -4.82
CA ILE A 256 -18.40 -0.59 -4.24
C ILE A 256 -19.17 0.61 -4.82
N GLU A 257 -19.42 0.63 -6.14
CA GLU A 257 -20.22 1.66 -6.81
C GLU A 257 -21.68 1.70 -6.33
N ASP A 258 -22.33 0.54 -6.17
CA ASP A 258 -23.70 0.46 -5.66
C ASP A 258 -23.80 0.99 -4.22
N SER A 259 -22.79 0.71 -3.40
CA SER A 259 -22.78 1.09 -1.99
C SER A 259 -22.37 2.54 -1.77
N LEU A 260 -21.38 3.04 -2.50
CA LEU A 260 -20.70 4.31 -2.25
C LEU A 260 -20.79 5.30 -3.41
N SER A 261 -21.19 4.88 -4.61
CA SER A 261 -21.11 5.68 -5.84
C SER A 261 -19.69 6.16 -6.14
N VAL A 262 -18.71 5.28 -5.91
CA VAL A 262 -17.28 5.52 -6.15
C VAL A 262 -16.72 4.39 -7.00
N THR A 263 -15.99 4.74 -8.06
CA THR A 263 -15.23 3.78 -8.87
C THR A 263 -13.78 3.74 -8.37
N PRO A 264 -13.33 2.67 -7.70
CA PRO A 264 -11.95 2.57 -7.21
C PRO A 264 -10.94 2.51 -8.36
N LYS A 265 -9.78 3.12 -8.16
CA LYS A 265 -8.65 3.12 -9.11
C LYS A 265 -7.38 2.45 -8.59
N THR A 266 -7.39 2.13 -7.31
CA THR A 266 -6.33 1.40 -6.61
C THR A 266 -6.84 0.01 -6.25
N PHE A 267 -6.03 -0.99 -6.56
CA PHE A 267 -6.28 -2.38 -6.21
C PHE A 267 -5.27 -2.88 -5.17
N ILE A 268 -5.77 -3.54 -4.13
CA ILE A 268 -4.96 -4.18 -3.10
C ILE A 268 -5.21 -5.69 -3.21
N PRO A 269 -4.31 -6.46 -3.82
CA PRO A 269 -4.54 -7.88 -4.07
C PRO A 269 -4.63 -8.66 -2.75
N PRO A 270 -5.65 -9.54 -2.58
CA PRO A 270 -5.70 -10.42 -1.42
C PRO A 270 -4.40 -11.21 -1.26
N GLN A 271 -3.93 -11.32 -0.01
CA GLN A 271 -2.66 -11.98 0.35
C GLN A 271 -1.43 -11.39 -0.35
N ASN A 272 -1.52 -10.17 -0.89
CA ASN A 272 -0.50 -9.50 -1.70
C ASN A 272 -0.15 -10.22 -3.03
N ARG A 273 -0.99 -11.16 -3.50
CA ARG A 273 -0.68 -12.03 -4.64
C ARG A 273 -1.39 -11.59 -5.93
N PHE A 274 -0.61 -11.42 -6.99
CA PHE A 274 -1.07 -11.06 -8.33
C PHE A 274 -0.10 -11.59 -9.38
N ASN A 275 -0.53 -11.65 -10.65
CA ASN A 275 0.32 -12.06 -11.77
C ASN A 275 0.11 -11.12 -12.99
N GLU A 276 0.72 -11.44 -14.13
CA GLU A 276 0.57 -10.65 -15.36
C GLU A 276 -0.88 -10.59 -15.86
N ASP A 277 -1.65 -11.67 -15.69
CA ASP A 277 -3.09 -11.64 -16.00
C ASP A 277 -3.81 -10.63 -15.12
N THR A 278 -3.50 -10.59 -13.81
CA THR A 278 -4.06 -9.61 -12.88
C THR A 278 -3.72 -8.18 -13.31
N LYS A 279 -2.46 -7.91 -13.65
CA LYS A 279 -2.03 -6.57 -14.12
C LYS A 279 -2.80 -6.14 -15.37
N GLN A 280 -2.93 -7.05 -16.34
CA GLN A 280 -3.64 -6.76 -17.58
C GLN A 280 -5.13 -6.50 -17.32
N VAL A 281 -5.78 -7.33 -16.50
CA VAL A 281 -7.18 -7.16 -16.09
C VAL A 281 -7.40 -5.82 -15.39
N LEU A 282 -6.48 -5.40 -14.51
CA LEU A 282 -6.54 -4.10 -13.84
C LEU A 282 -6.51 -2.95 -14.85
N VAL A 283 -5.54 -2.96 -15.77
CA VAL A 283 -5.41 -1.93 -16.82
C VAL A 283 -6.65 -1.90 -17.72
N ASP A 284 -7.15 -3.07 -18.15
CA ASP A 284 -8.32 -3.18 -19.03
C ASP A 284 -9.60 -2.62 -18.38
N ASN A 285 -9.68 -2.65 -17.04
CA ASN A 285 -10.78 -2.07 -16.25
C ASN A 285 -10.47 -0.67 -15.71
N GLY A 286 -9.39 -0.04 -16.18
CA GLY A 286 -9.05 1.34 -15.88
C GLY A 286 -8.58 1.57 -14.44
N PHE A 287 -8.03 0.55 -13.77
CA PHE A 287 -7.22 0.73 -12.57
C PHE A 287 -5.84 1.27 -12.96
N THR A 288 -5.32 2.17 -12.13
CA THR A 288 -4.05 2.85 -12.37
C THR A 288 -3.01 2.51 -11.31
N HIS A 289 -3.43 1.90 -10.19
CA HIS A 289 -2.55 1.60 -9.07
C HIS A 289 -2.78 0.18 -8.54
N ILE A 290 -1.68 -0.48 -8.19
CA ILE A 290 -1.71 -1.72 -7.40
C ILE A 290 -0.78 -1.60 -6.21
N SER A 291 -1.24 -2.04 -5.03
CA SER A 291 -0.45 -2.00 -3.80
C SER A 291 -0.44 -3.35 -3.10
N SER A 292 0.68 -4.08 -3.21
CA SER A 292 0.88 -5.43 -2.69
C SER A 292 1.95 -5.47 -1.59
N SER A 293 2.97 -6.33 -1.68
CA SER A 293 4.10 -6.46 -0.75
C SER A 293 5.39 -6.79 -1.49
N LEU A 294 6.54 -6.39 -0.93
CA LEU A 294 7.85 -6.73 -1.46
C LEU A 294 8.18 -8.22 -1.36
N LEU A 295 7.71 -8.89 -0.30
CA LEU A 295 8.16 -10.25 0.04
C LEU A 295 7.65 -11.31 -0.94
N ASN A 296 6.35 -11.27 -1.26
CA ASN A 296 5.64 -12.31 -2.00
C ASN A 296 4.73 -11.75 -3.11
N GLY A 297 4.93 -10.49 -3.49
CA GLY A 297 4.12 -9.80 -4.47
C GLY A 297 4.99 -9.20 -5.57
N ASP A 298 5.58 -8.05 -5.30
CA ASP A 298 6.15 -7.19 -6.32
C ASP A 298 7.66 -6.99 -6.19
N SER A 299 8.32 -6.81 -7.33
CA SER A 299 9.76 -6.60 -7.40
C SER A 299 10.10 -5.24 -8.01
N PRO A 300 11.13 -4.55 -7.49
CA PRO A 300 11.63 -3.31 -8.06
C PRO A 300 12.18 -3.52 -9.49
N PRO A 301 12.35 -2.45 -10.28
CA PRO A 301 12.15 -1.03 -9.94
C PRO A 301 10.68 -0.59 -9.89
N PHE A 302 10.35 0.38 -9.03
CA PHE A 302 9.02 0.97 -8.92
C PHE A 302 9.02 2.37 -9.55
N HIS A 303 8.70 2.44 -10.84
CA HIS A 303 8.67 3.70 -11.56
C HIS A 303 7.55 4.62 -11.05
N LEU A 304 7.89 5.90 -10.89
CA LEU A 304 6.97 6.94 -10.37
C LEU A 304 6.39 7.83 -11.48
N LYS A 305 6.67 7.52 -12.75
CA LYS A 305 6.25 8.30 -13.92
C LYS A 305 5.98 7.39 -15.12
N ASP A 306 5.08 7.83 -16.00
CA ASP A 306 4.81 7.22 -17.32
C ASP A 306 4.35 5.75 -17.27
N GLU A 307 3.73 5.34 -16.17
CA GLU A 307 3.21 3.99 -15.97
C GLU A 307 1.71 3.91 -16.22
N LYS A 308 1.26 2.83 -16.87
CA LYS A 308 -0.17 2.51 -16.98
C LYS A 308 -0.75 1.97 -15.67
N LEU A 309 0.10 1.28 -14.90
CA LEU A 309 -0.24 0.67 -13.63
C LEU A 309 0.93 0.87 -12.66
N TYR A 310 0.87 1.92 -11.85
CA TYR A 310 1.86 2.19 -10.83
C TYR A 310 1.82 1.12 -9.74
N ARG A 311 2.99 0.71 -9.26
CA ARG A 311 3.13 -0.36 -8.28
C ARG A 311 3.75 0.16 -6.99
N PHE A 312 3.00 0.05 -5.90
CA PHE A 312 3.35 0.60 -4.59
C PHE A 312 3.27 -0.47 -3.50
N PRO A 313 4.28 -1.35 -3.37
CA PRO A 313 4.24 -2.42 -2.38
C PRO A 313 4.31 -1.89 -0.94
N GLN A 314 3.76 -2.68 -0.02
CA GLN A 314 3.99 -2.52 1.41
C GLN A 314 5.48 -2.52 1.72
N ILE A 315 5.93 -1.51 2.47
CA ILE A 315 7.31 -1.39 2.93
C ILE A 315 7.38 -1.43 4.47
N SER A 316 6.37 -0.91 5.14
CA SER A 316 6.29 -0.88 6.60
C SER A 316 4.90 -1.31 7.08
N THR A 317 4.78 -1.67 8.35
CA THR A 317 3.53 -2.16 8.97
C THR A 317 3.34 -1.59 10.36
N THR A 318 2.08 -1.42 10.78
CA THR A 318 1.73 -1.03 12.16
C THR A 318 1.56 -2.22 13.11
N GLY A 319 1.66 -3.46 12.62
CA GLY A 319 1.62 -4.65 13.45
C GLY A 319 2.29 -5.87 12.82
N ILE A 320 2.48 -6.89 13.65
CA ILE A 320 3.16 -8.15 13.32
C ILE A 320 2.38 -9.32 13.93
N PHE A 321 2.59 -10.53 13.39
CA PHE A 321 2.07 -11.73 14.02
C PHE A 321 2.96 -12.20 15.18
N ASP A 322 2.33 -12.39 16.33
CA ASP A 322 2.91 -13.03 17.50
C ASP A 322 2.65 -14.55 17.41
N PRO A 323 3.69 -15.37 17.14
CA PRO A 323 3.55 -16.82 17.01
C PRO A 323 3.33 -17.53 18.34
N GLU A 324 3.69 -16.93 19.48
CA GLU A 324 3.51 -17.55 20.79
C GLU A 324 2.04 -17.56 21.18
N ASN A 325 1.36 -16.43 20.93
CA ASN A 325 -0.05 -16.24 21.25
C ASN A 325 -0.98 -16.46 20.05
N ASN A 326 -0.42 -16.67 18.85
CA ASN A 326 -1.14 -16.89 17.59
C ASN A 326 -2.13 -15.75 17.28
N VAL A 327 -1.68 -14.50 17.46
CA VAL A 327 -2.44 -13.27 17.26
C VAL A 327 -1.58 -12.19 16.62
N TYR A 328 -2.19 -11.25 15.91
CA TYR A 328 -1.57 -10.04 15.43
C TYR A 328 -1.60 -8.98 16.52
N VAL A 329 -0.47 -8.32 16.71
CA VAL A 329 -0.29 -7.27 17.70
C VAL A 329 0.33 -6.04 17.06
N GLY A 330 -0.04 -4.88 17.57
CA GLY A 330 0.57 -3.63 17.15
C GLY A 330 2.03 -3.52 17.56
N ILE A 331 2.83 -2.82 16.74
CA ILE A 331 4.21 -2.45 17.06
C ILE A 331 4.31 -0.95 17.35
N SER A 332 5.45 -0.53 17.91
CA SER A 332 5.68 0.88 18.23
C SER A 332 5.87 1.72 16.98
N HIS A 333 5.51 3.00 17.09
CA HIS A 333 5.67 3.96 16.01
C HIS A 333 7.12 4.14 15.56
N GLU A 334 8.11 3.96 16.45
CA GLU A 334 9.53 4.03 16.08
C GLU A 334 9.93 2.88 15.15
N ALA A 335 9.42 1.67 15.40
CA ALA A 335 9.68 0.52 14.54
C ALA A 335 9.06 0.73 13.15
N THR A 336 7.79 1.11 13.10
CA THR A 336 7.09 1.44 11.83
C THR A 336 7.79 2.57 11.08
N LEU A 337 8.18 3.65 11.78
CA LEU A 337 8.84 4.81 11.17
C LEU A 337 10.23 4.45 10.64
N SER A 338 11.02 3.65 11.36
CA SER A 338 12.35 3.23 10.88
C SER A 338 12.23 2.48 9.55
N GLN A 339 11.30 1.53 9.44
CA GLN A 339 11.05 0.80 8.20
C GLN A 339 10.56 1.71 7.07
N ALA A 340 9.69 2.69 7.37
CA ALA A 340 9.21 3.64 6.37
C ALA A 340 10.33 4.55 5.86
N LEU A 341 11.26 4.99 6.72
CA LEU A 341 12.43 5.79 6.33
C LEU A 341 13.38 5.00 5.42
N GLU A 342 13.58 3.71 5.70
CA GLU A 342 14.35 2.83 4.79
C GLU A 342 13.68 2.70 3.42
N GLY A 343 12.33 2.68 3.38
CA GLY A 343 11.57 2.73 2.13
C GLY A 343 11.81 4.00 1.33
N LEU A 344 11.73 5.15 1.99
CA LEU A 344 11.96 6.46 1.37
C LEU A 344 13.37 6.56 0.79
N GLU A 345 14.37 6.10 1.51
CA GLU A 345 15.76 6.08 1.05
C GLU A 345 15.95 5.17 -0.18
N LYS A 346 15.28 4.01 -0.19
CA LYS A 346 15.44 2.98 -1.22
C LYS A 346 14.62 3.22 -2.49
N TYR A 347 13.40 3.72 -2.34
CA TYR A 347 12.40 3.75 -3.40
C TYR A 347 11.80 5.14 -3.64
N GLY A 348 12.12 6.13 -2.81
CA GLY A 348 11.53 7.47 -2.88
C GLY A 348 10.10 7.58 -2.31
N PHE A 349 9.52 6.47 -1.85
CA PHE A 349 8.22 6.44 -1.18
C PHE A 349 8.18 5.34 -0.12
N ALA A 350 7.19 5.36 0.77
CA ALA A 350 6.88 4.23 1.63
C ALA A 350 5.38 4.04 1.82
N VAL A 351 4.89 2.80 1.64
CA VAL A 351 3.53 2.41 2.01
C VAL A 351 3.56 1.72 3.38
N ILE A 352 2.84 2.31 4.33
CA ILE A 352 2.62 1.78 5.68
C ILE A 352 1.25 1.08 5.72
N VAL A 353 1.25 -0.20 6.02
CA VAL A 353 0.03 -1.02 6.05
C VAL A 353 -0.46 -1.21 7.47
N SER A 354 -1.78 -1.17 7.62
CA SER A 354 -2.48 -1.44 8.86
C SER A 354 -3.59 -2.48 8.66
N HIS A 355 -3.84 -3.31 9.67
CA HIS A 355 -4.94 -4.27 9.69
C HIS A 355 -5.82 -4.10 10.95
N PRO A 356 -7.12 -4.43 10.93
CA PRO A 356 -8.01 -4.19 12.06
C PRO A 356 -7.57 -4.87 13.37
N GLN A 357 -6.99 -6.07 13.26
CA GLN A 357 -6.62 -6.93 14.38
C GLN A 357 -5.63 -6.27 15.34
N GLU A 358 -4.60 -5.61 14.81
CA GLU A 358 -3.51 -5.04 15.63
C GLU A 358 -3.97 -3.85 16.47
N PHE A 359 -5.12 -3.25 16.13
CA PHE A 359 -5.78 -2.17 16.87
C PHE A 359 -6.89 -2.68 17.80
N SER A 360 -7.11 -3.98 17.92
CA SER A 360 -8.12 -4.58 18.78
C SER A 360 -7.56 -4.91 20.17
N MET A 361 -8.39 -4.78 21.20
CA MET A 361 -8.12 -5.40 22.51
C MET A 361 -8.22 -6.93 22.40
N ILE A 362 -7.21 -7.63 22.89
CA ILE A 362 -7.17 -9.10 22.87
C ILE A 362 -7.55 -9.63 24.24
N VAL A 363 -8.54 -10.54 24.28
CA VAL A 363 -8.97 -11.23 25.50
C VAL A 363 -8.94 -12.73 25.23
N ASN A 364 -8.15 -13.48 26.00
CA ASN A 364 -8.00 -14.94 25.85
C ASN A 364 -7.69 -15.38 24.41
N GLY A 365 -6.77 -14.66 23.74
CA GLY A 365 -6.37 -14.96 22.36
C GLY A 365 -7.40 -14.61 21.28
N THR A 366 -8.45 -13.85 21.62
CA THR A 366 -9.50 -13.42 20.69
C THR A 366 -9.54 -11.89 20.58
N TYR A 367 -9.60 -11.37 19.35
CA TYR A 367 -9.83 -9.95 19.08
C TYR A 367 -11.24 -9.56 19.50
N THR A 368 -11.35 -8.49 20.27
CA THR A 368 -12.64 -7.93 20.68
C THR A 368 -12.95 -6.68 19.86
N ASN A 369 -14.24 -6.37 19.68
CA ASN A 369 -14.66 -5.16 18.97
C ASN A 369 -14.51 -3.88 19.83
N GLN A 370 -13.41 -3.79 20.58
CA GLN A 370 -12.99 -2.66 21.39
C GLN A 370 -11.60 -2.24 20.93
N ALA A 371 -11.43 -0.96 20.59
CA ALA A 371 -10.16 -0.43 20.15
C ALA A 371 -9.13 -0.43 21.29
N ASN A 372 -7.91 -0.84 20.97
CA ASN A 372 -6.74 -0.73 21.83
C ASN A 372 -6.24 0.73 21.80
N SER A 373 -6.52 1.48 22.86
CA SER A 373 -6.15 2.90 22.94
C SER A 373 -4.65 3.13 22.85
N LEU A 374 -3.82 2.22 23.38
CA LEU A 374 -2.37 2.34 23.30
C LEU A 374 -1.90 2.26 21.85
N GLN A 375 -2.45 1.33 21.05
CA GLN A 375 -2.07 1.22 19.65
C GLN A 375 -2.59 2.39 18.80
N ILE A 376 -3.78 2.91 19.12
CA ILE A 376 -4.27 4.15 18.50
C ILE A 376 -3.34 5.34 18.82
N ASP A 377 -2.81 5.42 20.03
CA ASP A 377 -1.85 6.46 20.40
C ASP A 377 -0.50 6.29 19.68
N GLU A 378 -0.03 5.05 19.48
CA GLU A 378 1.14 4.79 18.63
C GLU A 378 0.92 5.26 17.18
N LEU A 379 -0.25 4.99 16.59
CA LEU A 379 -0.60 5.49 15.26
C LEU A 379 -0.61 7.04 15.20
N LYS A 380 -1.16 7.69 16.22
CA LYS A 380 -1.16 9.16 16.31
C LYS A 380 0.25 9.73 16.37
N LYS A 381 1.13 9.15 17.19
CA LYS A 381 2.54 9.53 17.28
C LYS A 381 3.27 9.30 15.97
N LEU A 382 3.00 8.19 15.29
CA LEU A 382 3.58 7.88 13.98
C LEU A 382 3.29 8.99 12.97
N ILE A 383 2.02 9.37 12.82
CA ILE A 383 1.59 10.46 11.93
C ILE A 383 2.32 11.76 12.28
N GLU A 384 2.33 12.13 13.57
CA GLU A 384 3.00 13.34 14.05
C GLU A 384 4.50 13.33 13.77
N LYS A 385 5.18 12.20 13.93
CA LYS A 385 6.63 12.07 13.69
C LYS A 385 6.97 12.15 12.21
N ILE A 386 6.15 11.59 11.33
CA ILE A 386 6.32 11.71 9.87
C ILE A 386 6.18 13.18 9.47
N GLN A 387 5.14 13.87 9.95
CA GLN A 387 4.90 15.28 9.68
C GLN A 387 6.01 16.19 10.25
N GLN A 388 6.49 15.93 11.46
CA GLN A 388 7.62 16.65 12.08
C GLN A 388 8.93 16.54 11.27
N LYS A 389 9.09 15.45 10.51
CA LYS A 389 10.23 15.25 9.60
C LYS A 389 10.04 15.94 8.24
N GLY A 390 8.92 16.63 8.01
CA GLY A 390 8.60 17.29 6.75
C GLY A 390 8.27 16.32 5.61
N ILE A 391 7.99 15.05 5.92
CA ILE A 391 7.64 14.04 4.93
C ILE A 391 6.16 14.18 4.57
N LYS A 392 5.85 14.27 3.28
CA LYS A 392 4.47 14.41 2.79
C LYS A 392 3.73 13.09 3.03
N ILE A 393 2.53 13.15 3.62
CA ILE A 393 1.61 12.02 3.68
C ILE A 393 0.59 12.16 2.54
N VAL A 394 0.38 11.10 1.77
CA VAL A 394 -0.52 11.06 0.60
C VAL A 394 -1.36 9.78 0.59
N THR A 395 -2.39 9.74 -0.24
CA THR A 395 -3.05 8.47 -0.58
C THR A 395 -2.23 7.72 -1.65
N ILE A 396 -2.49 6.43 -1.87
CA ILE A 396 -1.69 5.60 -2.78
C ILE A 396 -1.74 6.13 -4.22
N SER A 397 -2.90 6.59 -4.68
CA SER A 397 -3.06 7.20 -6.01
C SER A 397 -2.30 8.51 -6.19
N LYS A 398 -1.68 9.03 -5.14
CA LYS A 398 -0.93 10.29 -5.07
C LYS A 398 0.56 10.09 -4.73
N ILE A 399 1.10 8.88 -4.92
CA ILE A 399 2.54 8.61 -4.75
C ILE A 399 3.35 8.95 -6.02
N SER A 400 2.75 8.93 -7.22
CA SER A 400 3.47 9.21 -8.47
C SER A 400 3.95 10.67 -8.56
N ILE A 401 5.00 10.94 -9.35
CA ILE A 401 5.48 12.32 -9.56
C ILE A 401 4.47 13.14 -10.37
N ASP A 402 3.72 12.46 -11.25
CA ASP A 402 2.57 13.05 -11.97
C ASP A 402 1.47 13.53 -11.02
N SER A 403 1.46 13.03 -9.78
CA SER A 403 0.53 13.44 -8.74
C SER A 403 1.01 14.63 -7.91
N GLN A 404 2.18 15.20 -8.20
CA GLN A 404 2.52 16.58 -7.85
C GLN A 404 1.66 17.58 -8.66
N THR A 405 0.34 17.38 -8.66
CA THR A 405 -0.65 18.37 -9.07
C THR A 405 -0.83 19.47 -7.99
N ASP A 406 0.19 19.67 -7.15
CA ASP A 406 0.47 20.97 -6.55
C ASP A 406 1.75 21.47 -7.27
N LEU A 407 1.67 21.66 -8.59
CA LEU A 407 2.78 22.22 -9.39
C LEU A 407 3.17 23.61 -8.87
N LEU A 408 2.28 24.21 -8.07
CA LEU A 408 2.36 25.58 -7.62
C LEU A 408 2.11 25.67 -6.11
N PRO A 409 3.01 26.31 -5.36
CA PRO A 409 2.78 26.62 -3.96
C PRO A 409 1.45 27.37 -3.74
N LYS A 410 0.70 27.01 -2.70
CA LYS A 410 -0.62 27.63 -2.39
C LYS A 410 -0.60 29.17 -2.33
N TRP A 411 0.53 29.79 -1.98
CA TRP A 411 0.64 31.26 -1.96
C TRP A 411 0.56 31.87 -3.37
N ILE A 412 0.96 31.14 -4.41
CA ILE A 412 0.80 31.57 -5.81
C ILE A 412 -0.65 31.65 -6.21
N LYS A 413 -1.48 30.76 -5.65
CA LYS A 413 -2.92 30.79 -5.84
C LYS A 413 -3.55 32.08 -5.31
N ASN A 414 -3.06 32.56 -4.17
CA ASN A 414 -3.46 33.86 -3.63
C ASN A 414 -3.02 35.01 -4.54
N ASN A 415 -1.78 34.97 -5.03
CA ASN A 415 -1.26 35.99 -5.94
C ASN A 415 -2.02 36.02 -7.28
N ALA A 416 -2.42 34.86 -7.81
CA ALA A 416 -3.23 34.76 -9.02
C ALA A 416 -4.62 35.38 -8.84
N GLY A 417 -5.26 35.14 -7.70
CA GLY A 417 -6.51 35.83 -7.33
C GLY A 417 -6.32 37.34 -7.21
N TRP A 418 -5.24 37.78 -6.54
CA TRP A 418 -4.92 39.20 -6.45
C TRP A 418 -4.62 39.86 -7.79
N LEU A 419 -3.99 39.14 -8.74
CA LEU A 419 -3.78 39.64 -10.10
C LEU A 419 -5.11 39.83 -10.83
N ALA A 420 -6.00 38.83 -10.75
CA ALA A 420 -7.30 38.87 -11.41
C ALA A 420 -8.20 39.98 -10.85
N ASP A 421 -8.13 40.22 -9.55
CA ASP A 421 -8.86 41.30 -8.87
C ASP A 421 -8.24 42.70 -9.04
N GLY A 422 -7.06 42.79 -9.69
CA GLY A 422 -6.31 44.03 -9.84
C GLY A 422 -5.71 44.57 -8.53
N GLN A 423 -5.54 43.69 -7.53
CA GLN A 423 -4.92 44.01 -6.23
C GLN A 423 -3.39 44.02 -6.28
N ILE A 424 -2.79 43.26 -7.20
CA ILE A 424 -1.36 43.35 -7.56
C ILE A 424 -1.22 43.68 -9.04
N ASP A 425 -0.12 44.34 -9.40
CA ASP A 425 0.20 44.66 -10.80
C ASP A 425 0.91 43.50 -11.52
N ASP A 426 0.95 43.59 -12.85
CA ASP A 426 1.57 42.60 -13.72
C ASP A 426 3.05 42.36 -13.35
N GLU A 427 3.77 43.42 -12.98
CA GLU A 427 5.19 43.35 -12.59
C GLU A 427 5.38 42.52 -11.31
N THR A 428 4.58 42.77 -10.27
CA THR A 428 4.63 42.02 -9.00
C THR A 428 4.33 40.55 -9.22
N PHE A 429 3.34 40.24 -10.07
CA PHE A 429 2.99 38.86 -10.38
C PHE A 429 4.09 38.16 -11.19
N VAL A 430 4.64 38.82 -12.22
CA VAL A 430 5.74 38.30 -13.04
C VAL A 430 6.96 37.96 -12.17
N GLN A 431 7.39 38.86 -11.28
CA GLN A 431 8.51 38.62 -10.37
C GLN A 431 8.26 37.40 -9.46
N GLY A 432 7.03 37.21 -9.01
CA GLY A 432 6.63 36.05 -8.22
C GLY A 432 6.79 34.74 -9.00
N ILE A 433 6.42 34.72 -10.29
CA ILE A 433 6.61 33.54 -11.14
C ILE A 433 8.08 33.34 -11.52
N GLU A 434 8.82 34.41 -11.85
CA GLU A 434 10.26 34.35 -12.16
C GLU A 434 11.04 33.70 -11.02
N TYR A 435 10.74 34.09 -9.78
CA TYR A 435 11.32 33.48 -8.58
C TYR A 435 11.09 31.97 -8.52
N LEU A 436 9.87 31.49 -8.80
CA LEU A 436 9.56 30.06 -8.77
C LEU A 436 10.32 29.27 -9.82
N VAL A 437 10.50 29.86 -11.01
CA VAL A 437 11.27 29.21 -12.08
C VAL A 437 12.76 29.19 -11.72
N GLN A 438 13.29 30.26 -11.11
CA GLN A 438 14.69 30.34 -10.66
C GLN A 438 15.01 29.35 -9.54
N GLU A 439 14.11 29.16 -8.59
CA GLU A 439 14.26 28.21 -7.49
C GLU A 439 13.92 26.76 -7.88
N ASN A 440 13.69 26.48 -9.17
CA ASN A 440 13.26 25.17 -9.70
C ASN A 440 11.98 24.62 -9.05
N ILE A 441 11.07 25.50 -8.61
CA ILE A 441 9.76 25.12 -8.06
C ILE A 441 8.77 24.82 -9.20
N ILE A 442 8.85 25.56 -10.32
CA ILE A 442 8.14 25.25 -11.57
C ILE A 442 9.17 24.91 -12.64
N THR A 443 8.95 23.82 -13.37
CA THR A 443 9.77 23.46 -14.53
C THR A 443 9.01 23.80 -15.82
N VAL A 444 9.58 24.65 -16.67
CA VAL A 444 9.04 24.99 -18.00
C VAL A 444 9.92 24.39 -19.10
N SER A 445 9.32 23.73 -20.08
CA SER A 445 10.03 22.86 -21.02
C SER A 445 10.79 23.59 -22.14
N GLU A 446 10.47 24.86 -22.43
CA GLU A 446 11.01 25.58 -23.59
C GLU A 446 11.64 26.94 -23.24
N LYS A 447 12.89 27.15 -23.68
CA LYS A 447 13.60 28.46 -23.60
C LYS A 447 13.48 29.29 -24.90
N SER A 448 12.57 28.94 -25.81
CA SER A 448 12.52 29.60 -27.12
C SER A 448 11.75 30.92 -27.05
N GLN A 449 12.49 32.02 -26.85
CA GLN A 449 11.95 33.38 -26.94
C GLN A 449 11.73 33.74 -28.41
N THR A 450 10.47 33.80 -28.84
CA THR A 450 10.11 34.20 -30.23
C THR A 450 9.38 35.54 -30.31
N GLY A 451 9.16 36.23 -29.18
CA GLY A 451 8.31 37.42 -29.07
C GLY A 451 9.06 38.76 -28.99
N THR A 452 8.47 39.78 -29.61
CA THR A 452 8.74 41.21 -29.37
C THR A 452 8.46 41.56 -27.91
N ASN A 453 9.26 42.45 -27.29
CA ASN A 453 9.14 42.93 -25.89
C ASN A 453 7.71 43.40 -25.50
N GLU A 454 6.76 42.50 -25.30
CA GLU A 454 5.50 42.76 -24.60
C GLU A 454 5.82 42.86 -23.11
N GLN A 455 5.38 43.93 -22.45
CA GLN A 455 5.64 44.17 -21.03
C GLN A 455 4.45 43.83 -20.13
N ASN A 456 3.27 43.57 -20.71
CA ASN A 456 2.03 43.38 -19.95
C ASN A 456 1.48 41.97 -20.14
N ILE A 457 0.88 41.43 -19.07
CA ILE A 457 0.22 40.11 -19.09
C ILE A 457 -1.08 40.23 -19.91
N PRO A 458 -1.33 39.37 -20.90
CA PRO A 458 -2.58 39.38 -21.65
C PRO A 458 -3.80 39.09 -20.77
N ASP A 459 -4.94 39.71 -21.09
CA ASP A 459 -6.19 39.58 -20.31
C ASP A 459 -6.65 38.12 -20.16
N TRP A 460 -6.43 37.27 -21.16
CA TRP A 460 -6.80 35.85 -21.07
C TRP A 460 -5.98 35.10 -20.01
N VAL A 461 -4.72 35.49 -19.78
CA VAL A 461 -3.87 34.90 -18.73
C VAL A 461 -4.35 35.37 -17.36
N LYS A 462 -4.77 36.64 -17.22
CA LYS A 462 -5.37 37.17 -15.98
C LYS A 462 -6.69 36.48 -15.65
N ASN A 463 -7.52 36.22 -16.66
CA ASN A 463 -8.76 35.46 -16.49
C ASN A 463 -8.47 34.02 -16.04
N ASN A 464 -7.49 33.35 -16.65
CA ASN A 464 -7.06 32.02 -16.20
C ASN A 464 -6.50 32.05 -14.77
N ALA A 465 -5.77 33.09 -14.38
CA ALA A 465 -5.28 33.27 -13.01
C ALA A 465 -6.44 33.34 -11.99
N GLY A 466 -7.50 34.07 -12.31
CA GLY A 466 -8.72 34.14 -11.49
C GLY A 466 -9.46 32.80 -11.42
N TRP A 467 -9.68 32.15 -12.58
CA TRP A 467 -10.29 30.82 -12.62
C TRP A 467 -9.50 29.78 -11.86
N TRP A 468 -8.17 29.86 -11.91
CA TRP A 468 -7.32 28.96 -11.16
C TRP A 468 -7.44 29.23 -9.66
N ALA A 469 -7.40 30.49 -9.22
CA ALA A 469 -7.58 30.89 -7.83
C ALA A 469 -8.90 30.39 -7.24
N ASP A 470 -9.98 30.45 -8.02
CA ASP A 470 -11.31 29.95 -7.65
C ASP A 470 -11.46 28.43 -7.74
N GLY A 471 -10.45 27.71 -8.24
CA GLY A 471 -10.48 26.26 -8.44
C GLY A 471 -11.34 25.80 -9.62
N GLN A 472 -11.61 26.70 -10.59
CA GLN A 472 -12.38 26.41 -11.80
C GLN A 472 -11.53 25.77 -12.91
N ILE A 473 -10.20 25.96 -12.89
CA ILE A 473 -9.23 25.25 -13.74
C ILE A 473 -8.13 24.61 -12.89
N ASP A 474 -7.52 23.55 -13.39
CA ASP A 474 -6.43 22.83 -12.72
C ASP A 474 -5.06 23.52 -12.88
N ASP A 475 -4.08 23.06 -12.11
CA ASP A 475 -2.71 23.60 -12.10
C ASP A 475 -2.05 23.47 -13.49
N GLU A 476 -2.30 22.38 -14.21
CA GLU A 476 -1.75 22.15 -15.55
C GLU A 476 -2.26 23.18 -16.55
N THR A 477 -3.57 23.44 -16.57
CA THR A 477 -4.20 24.46 -17.42
C THR A 477 -3.67 25.85 -17.13
N PHE A 478 -3.39 26.17 -15.85
CA PHE A 478 -2.80 27.45 -15.48
C PHE A 478 -1.30 27.53 -15.84
N VAL A 479 -0.54 26.45 -15.67
CA VAL A 479 0.88 26.38 -16.07
C VAL A 479 1.07 26.58 -17.58
N GLN A 480 0.15 26.11 -18.43
CA GLN A 480 0.18 26.42 -19.87
C GLN A 480 0.12 27.94 -20.16
N GLY A 481 -0.57 28.71 -19.30
CA GLY A 481 -0.56 30.17 -19.36
C GLY A 481 0.81 30.76 -18.99
N ILE A 482 1.49 30.17 -18.00
CA ILE A 482 2.85 30.55 -17.61
C ILE A 482 3.86 30.22 -18.73
N GLU A 483 3.75 29.06 -19.35
CA GLU A 483 4.58 28.67 -20.50
C GLU A 483 4.45 29.66 -21.66
N TYR A 484 3.23 30.16 -21.90
CA TYR A 484 3.02 31.23 -22.87
C TYR A 484 3.79 32.49 -22.49
N LEU A 485 3.69 32.96 -21.24
CA LEU A 485 4.37 34.17 -20.78
C LEU A 485 5.91 34.07 -20.87
N VAL A 486 6.45 32.87 -20.67
CA VAL A 486 7.87 32.56 -20.88
C VAL A 486 8.22 32.65 -22.38
N LYS A 487 7.41 32.00 -23.23
CA LYS A 487 7.63 31.96 -24.69
C LYS A 487 7.58 33.34 -25.35
N THR A 488 6.71 34.22 -24.85
CA THR A 488 6.58 35.60 -25.35
C THR A 488 7.60 36.57 -24.73
N GLY A 489 8.38 36.14 -23.75
CA GLY A 489 9.44 36.94 -23.13
C GLY A 489 8.94 37.99 -22.12
N ILE A 490 7.71 37.80 -21.61
CA ILE A 490 7.14 38.57 -20.50
C ILE A 490 7.79 38.12 -19.18
N ILE A 491 7.91 36.81 -18.97
CA ILE A 491 8.65 36.21 -17.84
C ILE A 491 10.09 35.94 -18.29
N ARG A 492 11.07 36.40 -17.51
CA ARG A 492 12.50 36.24 -17.77
C ARG A 492 13.18 35.73 -16.52
N TYR A 493 13.81 34.56 -16.61
CA TYR A 493 14.42 33.89 -15.46
C TYR A 493 15.86 33.47 -15.71
#